data_AF-A0A9D9CRJ1-F1
#
_entry.id   AF-A0A9D9CRJ1-F1
#
_cell.length_a   1.000
_cell.length_b   1.000
_cell.length_c   1.000
_cell.angle_alpha   90.00
_cell.angle_beta   90.00
_cell.angle_gamma   90.00
#
_symmetry.space_group_name_H-M   'P 1'
#
loop_
_entity.id
_entity.type
_entity.pdbx_description
1 polymer ?
#
loop_
_entity_poly.entity_id
_entity_poly.type
_entity_poly.pdbx_seq_one_letter_code
_entity_poly.pdbx_strand_id
1 'polypeptide(L)' 'QLQLEFALKKGREEGREEGREEGRVEGREEGRVEGREETAVEIAKSLLSRGLAVEDICEITGLPAEKFTD' A
#
# COMPACT_ATOMS: atom_id res chain seq x y z
N GLN A 1 28.18 -4.11 36.19
CA GLN A 1 28.25 -2.94 35.31
C GLN A 1 28.30 -3.35 33.84
N LEU A 2 29.27 -4.17 33.41
CA LEU A 2 29.40 -4.66 32.02
C LEU A 2 28.14 -5.35 31.44
N GLN A 3 27.45 -6.18 32.23
CA GLN A 3 26.25 -6.89 31.77
C GLN A 3 25.07 -5.96 31.45
N LEU A 4 24.92 -4.86 32.20
CA LEU A 4 23.86 -3.90 31.97
C LEU A 4 24.12 -3.11 30.69
N GLU A 5 25.36 -2.69 30.46
CA GLU A 5 25.76 -2.01 29.21
C GLU A 5 25.58 -2.92 27.99
N PHE A 6 25.92 -4.21 28.10
CA PHE A 6 25.69 -5.18 27.03
C PHE A 6 24.19 -5.34 26.73
N ALA A 7 23.36 -5.49 27.76
CA ALA A 7 21.92 -5.61 27.60
C ALA A 7 21.29 -4.37 26.95
N LEU A 8 21.70 -3.17 27.39
CA LEU A 8 21.23 -1.91 26.80
C LEU A 8 21.67 -1.73 25.35
N LYS A 9 22.91 -2.11 25.02
CA LYS A 9 23.42 -2.07 23.65
C LYS A 9 22.65 -3.04 22.75
N LYS A 10 22.43 -4.27 23.22
CA LYS A 10 21.71 -5.31 22.48
C LYS A 10 20.25 -4.91 22.23
N GLY A 11 19.54 -4.46 23.26
CA GLY A 11 18.15 -3.99 23.09
C GLY A 11 18.02 -2.80 22.16
N ARG A 12 19.00 -1.89 22.13
CA ARG A 12 19.02 -0.76 21.17
C ARG A 12 19.32 -1.20 19.74
N GLU A 13 20.08 -2.28 19.56
CA GLU A 13 20.39 -2.85 18.26
C GLU A 13 19.18 -3.62 17.72
N GLU A 14 18.60 -4.50 18.54
CA GLU A 14 17.38 -5.25 18.24
C GLU A 14 16.22 -4.31 17.90
N GLY A 15 15.92 -3.31 18.74
CA GLY A 15 14.81 -2.37 18.45
C GLY A 15 15.04 -1.51 17.20
N ARG A 16 16.28 -1.31 16.75
CA ARG A 16 16.56 -0.65 15.47
C ARG A 16 16.39 -1.57 14.27
N GLU A 17 16.77 -2.84 14.44
CA GLU A 17 16.61 -3.86 13.41
C GLU A 17 15.13 -4.16 13.19
N GLU A 18 14.38 -4.40 14.27
CA GLU A 18 12.93 -4.59 14.27
C GLU A 18 12.22 -3.39 13.61
N GLY A 19 12.46 -2.17 14.08
CA GLY A 19 11.82 -0.98 13.49
C GLY A 19 12.18 -0.74 12.01
N ARG A 20 13.37 -1.18 11.56
CA ARG A 20 13.75 -1.11 10.15
C ARG A 20 13.03 -2.17 9.32
N GLU A 21 12.87 -3.38 9.86
CA GLU A 21 12.16 -4.46 9.20
C GLU A 21 10.68 -4.17 9.09
N GLU A 22 10.03 -3.76 10.19
CA GLU A 22 8.63 -3.36 10.24
C GLU A 22 8.34 -2.24 9.24
N GLY A 23 9.08 -1.14 9.30
CA GLY A 23 8.87 -0.02 8.37
C GLY A 23 9.10 -0.37 6.89
N ARG A 24 9.98 -1.36 6.59
CA ARG A 24 10.17 -1.86 5.23
C ARG A 24 8.99 -2.72 4.76
N VAL A 25 8.41 -3.52 5.66
CA VAL A 25 7.26 -4.37 5.35
C VAL A 25 6.02 -3.51 5.14
N GLU A 26 5.71 -2.64 6.10
CA GLU A 26 4.57 -1.73 6.04
C GLU A 26 4.63 -0.84 4.80
N GLY A 27 5.76 -0.14 4.58
CA GLY A 27 5.89 0.74 3.41
C GLY A 27 5.82 0.02 2.06
N ARG A 28 6.20 -1.27 2.01
CA ARG A 28 6.05 -2.08 0.78
C ARG A 28 4.61 -2.50 0.56
N GLU A 29 3.88 -2.82 1.62
CA GLU A 29 2.47 -3.19 1.55
C GLU A 29 1.62 -1.98 1.16
N GLU A 30 1.78 -0.86 1.87
CA GLU A 30 1.11 0.42 1.57
C GLU A 30 1.36 0.85 0.12
N GLY A 31 2.61 0.95 -0.31
CA GLY A 31 2.94 1.37 -1.68
C GLY A 31 2.41 0.42 -2.76
N ARG A 32 2.23 -0.88 -2.46
CA ARG A 32 1.62 -1.83 -3.39
C ARG A 32 0.11 -1.65 -3.47
N VAL A 33 -0.55 -1.34 -2.37
CA VAL A 33 -1.99 -1.07 -2.33
C VAL A 33 -2.28 0.25 -3.04
N GLU A 34 -1.60 1.33 -2.67
CA GLU A 34 -1.75 2.65 -3.29
C GLU A 34 -1.52 2.58 -4.80
N GLY A 35 -0.41 1.98 -5.25
CA GLY A 35 -0.12 1.89 -6.69
C GLY A 35 -1.16 1.07 -7.47
N ARG A 36 -1.79 0.06 -6.85
CA ARG A 36 -2.89 -0.70 -7.46
C ARG A 36 -4.15 0.15 -7.59
N GLU A 37 -4.51 0.87 -6.54
CA GLU A 37 -5.68 1.75 -6.54
C GLU A 37 -5.52 2.89 -7.55
N GLU A 38 -4.37 3.57 -7.56
CA GLU A 38 -4.06 4.63 -8.51
C GLU A 38 -4.17 4.13 -9.95
N THR A 39 -3.53 2.99 -10.26
CA THR A 39 -3.57 2.39 -11.60
C THR A 39 -5.00 2.01 -12.00
N ALA A 40 -5.79 1.42 -11.09
CA ALA A 40 -7.18 1.05 -11.37
C ALA A 40 -8.02 2.29 -11.70
N VAL A 41 -7.83 3.39 -10.97
CA VAL A 41 -8.52 4.66 -11.22
C VAL A 41 -8.11 5.28 -12.56
N GLU A 42 -6.83 5.26 -12.91
CA GLU A 42 -6.35 5.75 -14.20
C GLU A 42 -6.93 4.96 -15.37
N ILE A 43 -6.94 3.62 -15.27
CA ILE A 43 -7.56 2.75 -16.26
C ILE A 43 -9.05 3.08 -16.38
N ALA A 44 -9.76 3.19 -15.27
CA ALA A 44 -11.19 3.47 -15.28
C ALA A 44 -11.53 4.81 -15.95
N LYS A 45 -10.75 5.87 -15.67
CA LYS A 45 -10.88 7.16 -16.36
C LYS A 45 -10.68 7.02 -17.86
N SER A 46 -9.68 6.25 -18.29
CA SER A 46 -9.43 5.99 -19.71
C SER A 46 -10.60 5.26 -20.36
N LEU A 47 -11.13 4.21 -19.73
CA LEU A 47 -12.26 3.45 -20.24
C LEU A 47 -13.54 4.28 -20.32
N LEU A 48 -13.82 5.11 -19.30
CA LEU A 48 -14.95 6.03 -19.30
C LEU A 48 -14.85 7.04 -20.45
N SER A 49 -13.66 7.58 -20.69
CA SER A 49 -13.40 8.50 -21.82
C SER A 49 -13.63 7.86 -23.20
N ARG A 50 -13.56 6.53 -23.26
CA ARG A 50 -13.84 5.73 -24.47
C ARG A 50 -15.30 5.30 -24.58
N GLY A 51 -16.15 5.68 -23.63
CA GLY A 51 -17.59 5.42 -23.66
C GLY A 51 -17.99 3.99 -23.29
N LEU A 52 -17.15 3.27 -22.52
CA LEU A 52 -17.55 1.97 -21.97
C LEU A 52 -18.61 2.14 -20.88
N ALA A 53 -19.46 1.12 -20.73
CA ALA A 53 -20.45 1.08 -19.67
C ALA A 53 -19.78 0.97 -18.29
N VAL A 54 -20.40 1.55 -17.26
CA VAL A 54 -19.87 1.53 -15.89
C VAL A 54 -19.74 0.10 -15.37
N GLU A 55 -20.67 -0.78 -15.74
CA GLU A 55 -20.62 -2.19 -15.39
C GLU A 55 -19.34 -2.87 -15.90
N ASP A 56 -19.01 -2.69 -17.19
CA ASP A 56 -17.78 -3.24 -17.80
C ASP A 56 -16.52 -2.65 -17.16
N ILE A 57 -16.55 -1.36 -16.81
CA ILE A 57 -15.43 -0.69 -16.15
C ILE A 57 -15.19 -1.27 -14.75
N CYS A 58 -16.26 -1.54 -14.00
CA CYS A 58 -16.17 -2.18 -12.69
C CYS A 58 -15.58 -3.59 -12.80
N GLU A 59 -15.98 -4.37 -13.81
CA GLU A 59 -15.42 -5.71 -14.05
C GLU A 59 -13.93 -5.68 -14.42
N ILE A 60 -13.50 -4.73 -15.26
CA ILE A 60 -12.10 -4.63 -15.71
C ILE A 60 -11.18 -4.11 -14.61
N THR A 61 -11.63 -3.10 -13.86
CA THR A 61 -10.78 -2.37 -12.90
C THR A 61 -10.91 -2.87 -11.46
N GLY A 62 -11.97 -3.64 -11.16
CA GLY A 62 -12.30 -4.06 -9.80
C GLY A 62 -12.77 -2.92 -8.90
N LEU A 63 -12.97 -1.71 -9.44
CA LEU A 63 -13.50 -0.59 -8.68
C LEU A 63 -15.02 -0.71 -8.50
N PRO A 64 -15.56 -0.29 -7.35
CA PRO A 64 -17.01 -0.30 -7.12
C PRO A 64 -17.70 0.79 -7.94
N ALA A 65 -18.94 0.53 -8.36
CA ALA A 65 -19.77 1.45 -9.13
C ALA A 65 -19.92 2.83 -8.46
N GLU A 66 -19.86 2.88 -7.13
CA GLU A 66 -19.88 4.10 -6.30
C GLU A 66 -18.80 5.12 -6.68
N LYS A 67 -17.67 4.67 -7.27
CA LYS A 67 -16.61 5.56 -7.76
C LYS A 67 -16.98 6.33 -9.03
N PHE A 68 -18.10 5.97 -9.67
CA PHE A 68 -18.54 6.50 -10.96
C PHE A 68 -19.91 7.18 -10.89
N THR A 69 -20.55 7.17 -9.72
CA THR A 69 -21.81 7.88 -9.46
C THR A 69 -21.50 9.20 -8.78
N ASP A 70 -21.78 10.33 -9.43
CA ASP A 70 -21.82 11.66 -8.81
C ASP A 70 -23.09 11.87 -7.96
#